data_AF-A0A948Z538-F1
#
_entry.id   AF-A0A948Z538-F1
#
_cell.length_a   1.000
_cell.length_b   1.000
_cell.length_c   1.000
_cell.angle_alpha   90.00
_cell.angle_beta   90.00
_cell.angle_gamma   90.00
#
_symmetry.space_group_name_H-M   'P 1'
#
loop_
_entity.id
_entity.type
_entity.pdbx_description
1 polymer ?
#
loop_
_entity_poly.entity_id
_entity_poly.type
_entity_poly.pdbx_seq_one_letter_code
_entity_poly.pdbx_strand_id
1 'polypeptide(L)'
;MQSSYTDKMISGWWTKGNTEPRIGDNAIKDSIIKVTDPVFLVGIDGKIAVSQDGSVTIGNKLESSNNSHPLYAYAPPLHPENLGDPYFKKVHNLRYAYIAGAMANGITSVEMVEEVGHAGMIGFFGAAGLSLNEIESAIDRLQKNMNNHPFGFNLINSPNNPELESAIVDLYLKRGIRLISASAYLELTLPLVYFRVKGIHRDADGNIVCSNKIIAKVSRVEVARKFFSPPSDKILYQLVDRNMITREEAALATSIP
;
A
#
# COMPACT_ATOMS: atom_id res chain seq x y z
N MET A 1 -29.50 -11.57 -32.51
CA MET A 1 -28.05 -11.66 -32.71
C MET A 1 -27.44 -12.42 -31.53
N GLN A 2 -27.50 -13.76 -31.56
CA GLN A 2 -26.72 -14.62 -30.67
C GLN A 2 -25.34 -14.75 -31.31
N SER A 3 -24.37 -13.97 -30.82
CA SER A 3 -22.98 -14.15 -31.21
C SER A 3 -22.52 -15.52 -30.70
N SER A 4 -22.03 -16.37 -31.59
CA SER A 4 -21.49 -17.71 -31.29
C SER A 4 -20.18 -17.58 -30.51
N TYR A 5 -20.29 -17.46 -29.18
CA TYR A 5 -19.15 -17.58 -28.26
C TYR A 5 -18.59 -19.01 -28.19
N THR A 6 -19.13 -19.95 -28.97
CA THR A 6 -18.83 -21.39 -28.94
C THR A 6 -17.51 -21.80 -29.59
N ASP A 7 -16.87 -20.94 -30.39
CA ASP A 7 -15.70 -21.36 -31.19
C ASP A 7 -14.33 -21.21 -30.51
N LYS A 8 -14.29 -20.74 -29.25
CA LYS A 8 -13.06 -20.72 -28.44
C LYS A 8 -13.30 -21.36 -27.08
N MET A 9 -13.60 -22.66 -27.09
CA MET A 9 -13.60 -23.43 -25.85
C MET A 9 -12.17 -23.57 -25.34
N ILE A 10 -11.97 -23.35 -24.05
CA ILE A 10 -10.79 -23.85 -23.36
C ILE A 10 -10.80 -25.37 -23.55
N SER A 11 -9.70 -25.96 -24.00
CA SER A 11 -9.54 -27.42 -23.98
C SER A 11 -9.44 -27.88 -22.53
N GLY A 12 -10.58 -27.99 -21.85
CA GLY A 12 -10.65 -28.32 -20.44
C GLY A 12 -12.06 -28.64 -19.97
N TRP A 13 -12.12 -29.37 -18.87
CA TRP A 13 -13.33 -29.89 -18.27
C TRP A 13 -13.43 -29.39 -16.84
N TRP A 14 -14.63 -29.01 -16.44
CA TRP A 14 -14.97 -28.76 -15.06
C TRP A 14 -15.71 -29.96 -14.50
N THR A 15 -15.24 -30.49 -13.38
CA THR A 15 -15.88 -31.60 -12.67
C THR A 15 -16.52 -31.07 -11.40
N LYS A 16 -17.80 -31.41 -11.25
CA LYS A 16 -18.70 -30.87 -10.23
C LYS A 16 -18.21 -31.07 -8.81
N GLY A 17 -18.33 -29.99 -8.02
CA GLY A 17 -18.13 -30.00 -6.58
C GLY A 17 -19.38 -30.38 -5.80
N ASN A 18 -19.63 -29.67 -4.72
CA ASN A 18 -20.78 -29.89 -3.83
C ASN A 18 -22.02 -29.10 -4.27
N THR A 19 -21.83 -28.03 -5.05
CA THR A 19 -22.93 -27.14 -5.47
C THR A 19 -23.32 -27.38 -6.93
N GLU A 20 -24.61 -27.20 -7.21
CA GLU A 20 -25.11 -27.23 -8.59
C GLU A 20 -24.75 -25.94 -9.32
N PRO A 21 -24.28 -26.03 -10.57
CA PRO A 21 -24.10 -24.85 -11.41
C PRO A 21 -25.42 -24.13 -11.64
N ARG A 22 -25.36 -22.80 -11.55
CA ARG A 22 -26.54 -21.94 -11.67
C ARG A 22 -26.59 -21.35 -13.07
N ILE A 23 -27.76 -21.42 -13.72
CA ILE A 23 -27.98 -20.91 -15.08
C ILE A 23 -28.54 -19.49 -15.02
N GLY A 24 -28.13 -18.66 -15.97
CA GLY A 24 -28.71 -17.33 -16.22
C GLY A 24 -27.85 -16.16 -15.73
N ASP A 25 -28.10 -14.98 -16.30
CA ASP A 25 -27.26 -13.80 -16.13
C ASP A 25 -27.15 -13.32 -14.68
N ASN A 26 -28.23 -13.45 -13.89
CA ASN A 26 -28.21 -13.08 -12.46
C ASN A 26 -27.25 -13.97 -11.67
N ALA A 27 -27.20 -15.28 -11.97
CA ALA A 27 -26.28 -16.18 -11.30
C ALA A 27 -24.82 -15.81 -11.60
N ILE A 28 -24.53 -15.43 -12.85
CA ILE A 28 -23.19 -14.96 -13.25
C ILE A 28 -22.86 -13.68 -12.49
N LYS A 29 -23.74 -12.67 -12.50
CA LYS A 29 -23.55 -11.40 -11.78
C LYS A 29 -23.31 -11.61 -10.28
N ASP A 30 -24.13 -12.43 -9.62
CA ASP A 30 -24.00 -12.72 -8.20
C ASP A 30 -22.69 -13.45 -7.85
N SER A 31 -22.14 -14.21 -8.80
CA SER A 31 -20.89 -14.95 -8.60
C SER A 31 -19.68 -14.05 -8.81
N ILE A 32 -19.67 -13.21 -9.86
CA ILE A 32 -18.50 -12.37 -10.18
C ILE A 32 -18.26 -11.23 -9.17
N ILE A 33 -19.28 -10.82 -8.40
CA ILE A 33 -19.11 -9.82 -7.33
C ILE A 33 -18.44 -10.42 -6.08
N LYS A 34 -18.44 -11.75 -5.92
CA LYS A 34 -17.77 -12.45 -4.83
C LYS A 34 -16.34 -12.78 -5.22
N VAL A 35 -15.51 -11.75 -5.31
CA VAL A 35 -14.13 -11.83 -5.78
C VAL A 35 -13.22 -12.75 -4.94
N THR A 36 -13.67 -13.22 -3.78
CA THR A 36 -12.95 -14.17 -2.91
C THR A 36 -13.16 -15.63 -3.30
N ASP A 37 -14.12 -15.90 -4.18
CA ASP A 37 -14.49 -17.24 -4.61
C ASP A 37 -14.04 -17.44 -6.06
N PRO A 38 -13.66 -18.67 -6.46
CA PRO A 38 -13.44 -18.93 -7.88
C PRO A 38 -14.75 -18.81 -8.66
N VAL A 39 -14.64 -18.54 -9.95
CA VAL A 39 -15.78 -18.54 -10.88
C VAL A 39 -15.44 -19.42 -12.06
N PHE A 40 -16.26 -20.44 -12.28
CA PHE A 40 -16.19 -21.34 -13.42
C PHE A 40 -17.42 -21.09 -14.31
N LEU A 41 -17.21 -20.75 -15.58
CA LEU A 41 -18.27 -20.79 -16.58
C LEU A 41 -18.23 -22.14 -17.28
N VAL A 42 -19.33 -22.87 -17.25
CA VAL A 42 -19.41 -24.27 -17.69
C VAL A 42 -20.59 -24.49 -18.63
N GLY A 43 -20.47 -25.45 -19.54
CA GLY A 43 -21.50 -25.82 -20.49
C GLY A 43 -22.40 -26.95 -19.97
N ILE A 44 -23.67 -26.66 -19.70
CA ILE A 44 -24.67 -27.66 -19.28
C ILE A 44 -25.84 -27.63 -20.27
N ASP A 45 -26.11 -28.74 -20.93
CA ASP A 45 -27.20 -28.89 -21.90
C ASP A 45 -27.25 -27.77 -22.95
N GLY A 46 -26.08 -27.34 -23.44
CA GLY A 46 -25.95 -26.27 -24.42
C GLY A 46 -26.14 -24.84 -23.88
N LYS A 47 -26.30 -24.68 -22.56
CA LYS A 47 -26.40 -23.38 -21.87
C LYS A 47 -25.14 -23.08 -21.08
N ILE A 48 -24.85 -21.80 -20.89
CA ILE A 48 -23.81 -21.34 -19.96
C ILE A 48 -24.38 -21.36 -18.55
N ALA A 49 -23.69 -22.05 -17.65
CA ALA A 49 -23.92 -22.03 -16.22
C ALA A 49 -22.67 -21.52 -15.49
N VAL A 50 -22.83 -21.11 -14.24
CA VAL A 50 -21.74 -20.69 -13.37
C VAL A 50 -21.66 -21.57 -12.14
N SER A 51 -20.44 -21.97 -11.76
CA SER A 51 -20.14 -22.58 -10.46
C SER A 51 -19.05 -21.79 -9.72
N GLN A 52 -19.01 -21.93 -8.40
CA GLN A 52 -17.96 -21.38 -7.53
C GLN A 52 -17.23 -22.48 -6.73
N ASP A 53 -17.40 -23.75 -7.12
CA ASP A 53 -16.70 -24.90 -6.56
C ASP A 53 -16.40 -25.95 -7.64
N GLY A 54 -15.78 -27.07 -7.25
CA GLY A 54 -15.40 -28.14 -8.15
C GLY A 54 -13.92 -28.09 -8.55
N SER A 55 -13.58 -28.80 -9.61
CA SER A 55 -12.20 -28.96 -10.08
C SER A 55 -12.11 -28.78 -11.59
N VAL A 56 -10.95 -28.32 -12.07
CA VAL A 56 -10.70 -28.11 -13.50
C VAL A 56 -9.55 -29.01 -13.95
N THR A 57 -9.79 -29.75 -15.03
CA THR A 57 -8.78 -30.51 -15.74
C THR A 57 -8.56 -29.86 -17.11
N ILE A 58 -7.35 -29.36 -17.37
CA ILE A 58 -6.97 -28.79 -18.68
C ILE A 58 -6.36 -29.89 -19.55
N GLY A 59 -6.87 -30.02 -20.78
CA GLY A 59 -6.40 -30.96 -21.78
C GLY A 59 -7.52 -31.49 -22.68
N ASN A 60 -7.13 -32.22 -23.72
CA ASN A 60 -8.05 -32.78 -24.72
C ASN A 60 -8.68 -34.11 -24.29
N LYS A 61 -8.33 -34.63 -23.12
CA LYS A 61 -8.86 -35.90 -22.63
C LYS A 61 -10.28 -35.65 -22.11
N LEU A 62 -11.27 -36.21 -22.80
CA LEU A 62 -12.66 -36.20 -22.35
C LEU A 62 -12.74 -36.91 -20.99
N GLU A 63 -13.10 -36.19 -19.93
CA GLU A 63 -13.59 -36.87 -18.72
C GLU A 63 -15.04 -37.28 -18.96
N SER A 64 -15.24 -38.51 -19.43
CA SER A 64 -16.55 -39.11 -19.65
C SER A 64 -17.20 -39.52 -18.32
N SER A 65 -17.50 -38.55 -17.45
CA SER A 65 -18.31 -38.77 -16.25
C SER A 65 -19.56 -37.89 -16.30
N ASN A 66 -20.68 -38.37 -15.73
CA ASN A 66 -21.94 -37.62 -15.67
C ASN A 66 -21.84 -36.29 -14.90
N ASN A 67 -20.71 -36.05 -14.21
CA ASN A 67 -20.47 -34.87 -13.39
C ASN A 67 -19.42 -33.93 -14.02
N SER A 68 -18.99 -34.18 -15.26
CA SER A 68 -17.99 -33.37 -15.96
C SER A 68 -18.60 -32.63 -17.14
N HIS A 69 -18.30 -31.34 -17.25
CA HIS A 69 -18.87 -30.44 -18.24
C HIS A 69 -17.77 -29.62 -18.91
N PRO A 70 -17.94 -29.21 -20.19
CA PRO A 70 -17.00 -28.32 -20.86
C PRO A 70 -16.78 -27.03 -20.07
N LEU A 71 -15.51 -26.64 -19.86
CA LEU A 71 -15.15 -25.38 -19.25
C LEU A 71 -15.05 -24.28 -20.33
N TYR A 72 -15.78 -23.19 -20.14
CA TYR A 72 -15.74 -22.02 -21.02
C TYR A 72 -14.81 -20.93 -20.51
N ALA A 73 -14.81 -20.67 -19.20
CA ALA A 73 -13.94 -19.67 -18.59
C ALA A 73 -13.68 -20.00 -17.12
N TYR A 74 -12.57 -19.50 -16.61
CA TYR A 74 -12.21 -19.59 -15.20
C TYR A 74 -11.64 -18.27 -14.73
N ALA A 75 -12.08 -17.82 -13.56
CA ALA A 75 -11.42 -16.79 -12.77
C ALA A 75 -11.06 -17.38 -11.39
N PRO A 76 -9.80 -17.28 -10.93
CA PRO A 76 -9.43 -17.68 -9.59
C PRO A 76 -10.03 -16.72 -8.54
N PRO A 77 -9.94 -17.04 -7.25
CA PRO A 77 -10.11 -16.05 -6.19
C PRO A 77 -9.15 -14.86 -6.39
N LEU A 78 -9.71 -13.67 -6.51
CA LEU A 78 -8.99 -12.40 -6.72
C LEU A 78 -9.26 -11.45 -5.55
N HIS A 79 -8.89 -11.87 -4.34
CA HIS A 79 -9.05 -11.05 -3.14
C HIS A 79 -8.32 -9.69 -3.29
N PRO A 80 -8.91 -8.54 -2.91
CA PRO A 80 -8.25 -7.22 -3.04
C PRO A 80 -6.91 -7.10 -2.32
N GLU A 81 -6.68 -7.93 -1.31
CA GLU A 81 -5.38 -8.03 -0.63
C GLU A 81 -4.26 -8.50 -1.56
N ASN A 82 -4.57 -9.14 -2.68
CA ASN A 82 -3.59 -9.57 -3.69
C ASN A 82 -3.22 -8.46 -4.68
N LEU A 83 -3.87 -7.29 -4.61
CA LEU A 83 -3.57 -6.15 -5.47
C LEU A 83 -2.39 -5.32 -4.92
N GLY A 84 -1.65 -4.72 -5.85
CA GLY A 84 -0.53 -3.83 -5.55
C GLY A 84 0.79 -4.56 -5.27
N ASP A 85 1.76 -3.82 -4.75
CA ASP A 85 3.10 -4.34 -4.51
C ASP A 85 3.18 -5.12 -3.17
N PRO A 86 3.55 -6.42 -3.18
CA PRO A 86 3.74 -7.19 -1.96
C PRO A 86 4.87 -6.65 -1.06
N TYR A 87 5.90 -6.04 -1.63
CA TYR A 87 6.98 -5.41 -0.88
C TYR A 87 6.48 -4.16 -0.13
N PHE A 88 5.66 -3.33 -0.76
CA PHE A 88 5.02 -2.18 -0.10
C PHE A 88 4.23 -2.62 1.14
N LYS A 89 3.37 -3.65 0.98
CA LYS A 89 2.62 -4.22 2.10
C LYS A 89 3.53 -4.75 3.21
N LYS A 90 4.58 -5.50 2.86
CA LYS A 90 5.53 -6.06 3.84
C LYS A 90 6.27 -4.96 4.61
N VAL A 91 6.82 -3.96 3.90
CA VAL A 91 7.62 -2.88 4.52
C VAL A 91 6.78 -1.99 5.43
N HIS A 92 5.48 -1.83 5.13
CA HIS A 92 4.57 -0.99 5.91
C HIS A 92 3.63 -1.78 6.84
N ASN A 93 3.79 -3.11 6.94
CA ASN A 93 2.94 -4.01 7.73
C ASN A 93 1.43 -3.88 7.39
N LEU A 94 1.09 -3.96 6.10
CA LEU A 94 -0.27 -3.75 5.59
C LEU A 94 -0.88 -5.04 5.05
N ARG A 95 -2.21 -5.15 5.18
CA ARG A 95 -3.01 -6.17 4.49
C ARG A 95 -3.32 -5.72 3.05
N TYR A 96 -3.67 -4.45 2.87
CA TYR A 96 -4.01 -3.88 1.57
C TYR A 96 -2.99 -2.82 1.16
N ALA A 97 -2.63 -2.80 -0.12
CA ALA A 97 -1.76 -1.78 -0.70
C ALA A 97 -2.53 -0.46 -0.89
N TYR A 98 -2.97 0.16 0.21
CA TYR A 98 -3.86 1.32 0.19
C TYR A 98 -3.49 2.35 1.25
N ILE A 99 -3.51 3.62 0.86
CA ILE A 99 -3.20 4.78 1.70
C ILE A 99 -4.43 5.68 1.78
N ALA A 100 -4.87 6.00 2.99
CA ALA A 100 -5.70 7.16 3.25
C ALA A 100 -4.80 8.40 3.40
N GLY A 101 -4.76 9.21 2.35
CA GLY A 101 -3.92 10.40 2.28
C GLY A 101 -4.31 11.48 3.30
N ALA A 102 -3.34 12.29 3.69
CA ALA A 102 -3.56 13.37 4.63
C ALA A 102 -4.37 14.53 4.02
N MET A 103 -5.33 15.02 4.79
CA MET A 103 -6.14 16.20 4.56
C MET A 103 -5.89 17.18 5.71
N ALA A 104 -5.56 18.43 5.39
CA ALA A 104 -5.09 19.44 6.33
C ALA A 104 -6.08 19.74 7.48
N ASN A 105 -5.62 20.46 8.50
CA ASN A 105 -6.39 20.88 9.67
C ASN A 105 -7.06 19.72 10.41
N GLY A 106 -6.40 18.56 10.45
CA GLY A 106 -6.93 17.36 11.11
C GLY A 106 -8.15 16.73 10.43
N ILE A 107 -8.47 17.07 9.17
CA ILE A 107 -9.58 16.45 8.43
C ILE A 107 -9.32 14.94 8.27
N THR A 108 -8.09 14.54 7.94
CA THR A 108 -7.67 13.15 8.20
C THR A 108 -7.36 13.05 9.69
N SER A 109 -8.41 12.85 10.47
CA SER A 109 -8.40 12.89 11.93
C SER A 109 -7.73 11.65 12.52
N VAL A 110 -7.50 11.69 13.84
CA VAL A 110 -7.02 10.53 14.60
C VAL A 110 -7.99 9.35 14.49
N GLU A 111 -9.31 9.57 14.52
CA GLU A 111 -10.32 8.52 14.33
C GLU A 111 -10.19 7.87 12.94
N MET A 112 -10.04 8.68 11.89
CA MET A 112 -9.90 8.15 10.54
C MET A 112 -8.63 7.31 10.38
N VAL A 113 -7.51 7.76 10.97
CA VAL A 113 -6.25 7.01 10.97
C VAL A 113 -6.39 5.70 11.75
N GLU A 114 -7.09 5.72 12.89
CA GLU A 114 -7.40 4.53 13.70
C GLU A 114 -8.20 3.49 12.89
N GLU A 115 -9.31 3.90 12.30
CA GLU A 115 -10.17 3.01 11.50
C GLU A 115 -9.43 2.39 10.30
N VAL A 116 -8.68 3.22 9.57
CA VAL A 116 -7.91 2.76 8.40
C VAL A 116 -6.81 1.77 8.81
N GLY A 117 -6.10 2.05 9.89
CA GLY A 117 -5.04 1.18 10.40
C GLY A 117 -5.58 -0.18 10.90
N HIS A 118 -6.70 -0.17 11.64
CA HIS A 118 -7.37 -1.40 12.08
C HIS A 118 -7.90 -2.24 10.92
N ALA A 119 -8.33 -1.60 9.83
CA ALA A 119 -8.75 -2.27 8.60
C ALA A 119 -7.60 -2.88 7.78
N GLY A 120 -6.33 -2.75 8.22
CA GLY A 120 -5.16 -3.30 7.53
C GLY A 120 -4.66 -2.43 6.37
N MET A 121 -4.99 -1.14 6.40
CA MET A 121 -4.51 -0.11 5.49
C MET A 121 -3.64 0.89 6.27
N ILE A 122 -3.23 2.00 5.67
CA ILE A 122 -2.50 3.06 6.39
C ILE A 122 -3.09 4.45 6.18
N GLY A 123 -3.25 5.19 7.29
CA GLY A 123 -3.66 6.59 7.28
C GLY A 123 -2.51 7.52 7.64
N PHE A 124 -2.49 8.71 7.01
CA PHE A 124 -1.59 9.80 7.37
C PHE A 124 -2.35 10.95 8.03
N PHE A 125 -2.08 11.22 9.30
CA PHE A 125 -2.74 12.29 10.04
C PHE A 125 -2.52 13.67 9.39
N GLY A 126 -3.60 14.45 9.34
CA GLY A 126 -3.70 15.76 8.71
C GLY A 126 -3.01 16.92 9.43
N ALA A 127 -1.71 16.83 9.69
CA ALA A 127 -0.99 17.79 10.55
C ALA A 127 -0.84 19.21 9.98
N ALA A 128 -0.99 19.41 8.67
CA ALA A 128 -0.81 20.73 8.05
C ALA A 128 -1.83 21.74 8.61
N GLY A 129 -1.35 22.90 9.07
CA GLY A 129 -2.19 23.97 9.62
C GLY A 129 -2.50 23.85 11.12
N LEU A 130 -2.09 22.75 11.77
CA LEU A 130 -2.22 22.58 13.23
C LEU A 130 -0.96 23.08 13.96
N SER A 131 -1.15 23.47 15.22
CA SER A 131 -0.06 23.82 16.14
C SER A 131 0.74 22.59 16.58
N LEU A 132 1.96 22.79 17.09
CA LEU A 132 2.77 21.70 17.65
C LEU A 132 2.07 20.96 18.78
N ASN A 133 1.31 21.65 19.63
CA ASN A 133 0.58 21.04 20.74
C ASN A 133 -0.56 20.14 20.25
N GLU A 134 -1.27 20.55 19.19
CA GLU A 134 -2.32 19.73 18.57
C GLU A 134 -1.72 18.49 17.89
N ILE A 135 -0.58 18.65 17.21
CA ILE A 135 0.16 17.53 16.61
C ILE A 135 0.65 16.57 17.70
N GLU A 136 1.21 17.07 18.80
CA GLU A 136 1.67 16.23 19.91
C GLU A 136 0.52 15.46 20.56
N SER A 137 -0.63 16.12 20.77
CA SER A 137 -1.84 15.46 21.28
C SER A 137 -2.35 14.35 20.36
N ALA A 138 -2.26 14.55 19.03
CA ALA A 138 -2.60 13.53 18.05
C ALA A 138 -1.62 12.35 18.09
N ILE A 139 -0.33 12.61 18.28
CA ILE A 139 0.70 11.57 18.47
C ILE A 139 0.40 10.74 19.71
N ASP A 140 0.13 11.39 20.85
CA ASP A 140 -0.19 10.71 22.11
C ASP A 140 -1.36 9.73 21.95
N ARG A 141 -2.43 10.19 21.29
CA ARG A 141 -3.61 9.36 21.06
C ARG A 141 -3.33 8.18 20.12
N LEU A 142 -2.70 8.42 18.97
CA LEU A 142 -2.43 7.36 18.01
C LEU A 142 -1.46 6.32 18.58
N GLN A 143 -0.40 6.74 19.29
CA GLN A 143 0.51 5.81 19.95
C GLN A 143 -0.18 4.94 21.00
N LYS A 144 -1.14 5.52 21.74
CA LYS A 144 -1.92 4.80 22.75
C LYS A 144 -2.88 3.78 22.12
N ASN A 145 -3.55 4.14 21.02
CA ASN A 145 -4.68 3.38 20.49
C ASN A 145 -4.29 2.39 19.39
N MET A 146 -3.22 2.66 18.65
CA MET A 146 -2.87 1.89 17.45
C MET A 146 -2.15 0.58 17.75
N ASN A 147 -1.63 0.36 18.96
CA ASN A 147 -0.83 -0.81 19.31
C ASN A 147 0.26 -1.08 18.23
N ASN A 148 0.15 -2.19 17.50
CA ASN A 148 1.08 -2.59 16.43
C ASN A 148 0.58 -2.22 15.01
N HIS A 149 -0.56 -1.55 14.90
CA HIS A 149 -1.09 -1.10 13.60
C HIS A 149 -0.31 0.11 13.09
N PRO A 150 0.08 0.13 11.80
CA PRO A 150 0.87 1.21 11.24
C PRO A 150 0.03 2.48 11.06
N PHE A 151 0.65 3.63 11.33
CA PHE A 151 0.12 4.95 11.02
C PHE A 151 1.26 5.88 10.63
N GLY A 152 0.92 7.01 10.00
CA GLY A 152 1.89 8.04 9.66
C GLY A 152 1.35 9.45 9.89
N PHE A 153 2.22 10.43 9.70
CA PHE A 153 1.89 11.85 9.83
C PHE A 153 2.23 12.61 8.54
N ASN A 154 1.46 13.62 8.20
CA ASN A 154 1.82 14.50 7.10
C ASN A 154 2.91 15.49 7.53
N LEU A 155 3.98 15.59 6.75
CA LEU A 155 4.92 16.71 6.79
C LEU A 155 4.71 17.54 5.52
N ILE A 156 4.18 18.76 5.68
CA ILE A 156 4.01 19.69 4.57
C ILE A 156 5.20 20.65 4.50
N ASN A 157 5.74 20.83 3.31
CA ASN A 157 6.74 21.87 3.07
C ASN A 157 6.16 23.24 3.44
N SER A 158 6.88 24.01 4.26
CA SER A 158 6.49 25.35 4.69
C SER A 158 7.54 26.38 4.27
N PRO A 159 7.60 26.78 2.98
CA PRO A 159 8.67 27.65 2.46
C PRO A 159 8.81 28.99 3.18
N ASN A 160 7.69 29.52 3.67
CA ASN A 160 7.62 30.80 4.37
C ASN A 160 7.88 30.67 5.89
N ASN A 161 8.04 29.45 6.40
CA ASN A 161 8.31 29.17 7.81
C ASN A 161 9.14 27.88 8.00
N PRO A 162 10.43 27.87 7.61
CA PRO A 162 11.31 26.69 7.73
C PRO A 162 11.53 26.21 9.18
N GLU A 163 11.44 27.12 10.15
CA GLU A 163 11.57 26.82 11.58
C GLU A 163 10.43 25.93 12.07
N LEU A 164 9.21 26.15 11.56
CA LEU A 164 8.06 25.29 11.86
C LEU A 164 8.29 23.87 11.35
N GLU A 165 8.77 23.71 10.12
CA GLU A 165 9.07 22.38 9.57
C GLU A 165 10.15 21.65 10.40
N SER A 166 11.18 22.38 10.81
CA SER A 166 12.23 21.87 11.70
C SER A 166 11.67 21.40 13.05
N ALA A 167 10.84 22.22 13.69
CA ALA A 167 10.24 21.89 14.97
C ALA A 167 9.28 20.68 14.89
N ILE A 168 8.54 20.53 13.80
CA ILE A 168 7.68 19.36 13.57
C ILE A 168 8.53 18.09 13.38
N VAL A 169 9.63 18.17 12.62
CA VAL A 169 10.55 17.04 12.45
C VAL A 169 11.20 16.64 13.78
N ASP A 170 11.63 17.61 14.58
CA ASP A 170 12.19 17.37 15.91
C ASP A 170 11.16 16.69 16.82
N LEU A 171 9.91 17.15 16.81
CA LEU A 171 8.81 16.50 17.51
C LEU A 171 8.62 15.06 17.04
N TYR A 172 8.56 14.81 15.73
CA TYR A 172 8.38 13.46 15.18
C TYR A 172 9.51 12.52 15.60
N LEU A 173 10.77 12.96 15.51
CA LEU A 173 11.92 12.15 15.93
C LEU A 173 11.91 11.90 17.44
N LYS A 174 11.65 12.93 18.25
CA LYS A 174 11.57 12.82 19.72
C LYS A 174 10.46 11.86 20.17
N ARG A 175 9.32 11.89 19.49
CA ARG A 175 8.16 11.03 19.79
C ARG A 175 8.24 9.66 19.11
N GLY A 176 9.27 9.38 18.33
CA GLY A 176 9.44 8.08 17.67
C GLY A 176 8.47 7.85 16.50
N ILE A 177 7.99 8.90 15.84
CA ILE A 177 7.25 8.78 14.57
C ILE A 177 8.23 8.37 13.49
N ARG A 178 8.00 7.21 12.88
CA ARG A 178 8.92 6.59 11.90
C ARG A 178 8.44 6.67 10.46
N LEU A 179 7.26 7.23 10.20
CA LEU A 179 6.68 7.25 8.88
C LEU A 179 5.93 8.55 8.62
N ILE A 180 6.34 9.25 7.57
CA ILE A 180 5.69 10.50 7.15
C ILE A 180 5.25 10.47 5.70
N SER A 181 4.20 11.25 5.41
CA SER A 181 3.81 11.64 4.06
C SER A 181 4.36 13.04 3.79
N ALA A 182 5.40 13.15 2.98
CA ALA A 182 5.99 14.42 2.59
C ALA A 182 5.19 15.05 1.43
N SER A 183 4.65 16.26 1.62
CA SER A 183 3.79 16.92 0.63
C SER A 183 4.19 18.37 0.36
N ALA A 184 3.85 18.88 -0.83
CA ALA A 184 4.13 20.23 -1.30
C ALA A 184 5.63 20.63 -1.41
N TYR A 185 6.53 19.64 -1.46
CA TYR A 185 7.96 19.88 -1.67
C TYR A 185 8.28 20.24 -3.12
N LEU A 186 9.15 21.23 -3.30
CA LEU A 186 9.78 21.59 -4.59
C LEU A 186 11.27 21.20 -4.60
N GLU A 187 11.92 21.34 -3.46
CA GLU A 187 13.30 20.93 -3.18
C GLU A 187 13.33 20.10 -1.89
N LEU A 188 14.36 19.28 -1.73
CA LEU A 188 14.59 18.60 -0.45
C LEU A 188 15.11 19.61 0.57
N THR A 189 14.45 19.69 1.72
CA THR A 189 14.80 20.60 2.81
C THR A 189 15.73 19.90 3.81
N LEU A 190 16.46 20.69 4.60
CA LEU A 190 17.31 20.18 5.66
C LEU A 190 16.52 19.36 6.71
N PRO A 191 15.33 19.79 7.20
CA PRO A 191 14.52 18.99 8.11
C PRO A 191 14.02 17.67 7.51
N LEU A 192 13.60 17.67 6.25
CA LEU A 192 13.14 16.45 5.57
C LEU A 192 14.27 15.42 5.44
N VAL A 193 15.45 15.85 5.02
CA VAL A 193 16.63 14.97 4.93
C VAL A 193 17.07 14.51 6.32
N TYR A 194 17.05 15.40 7.32
CA TYR A 194 17.34 15.03 8.71
C TYR A 194 16.42 13.91 9.19
N PHE A 195 15.10 14.05 8.99
CA PHE A 195 14.14 13.00 9.32
C PHE A 195 14.50 11.68 8.62
N ARG A 196 14.81 11.70 7.32
CA ARG A 196 15.13 10.50 6.54
C ARG A 196 16.32 9.73 7.09
N VAL A 197 17.41 10.45 7.38
CA VAL A 197 18.73 9.83 7.61
C VAL A 197 19.04 9.61 9.09
N LYS A 198 18.31 10.25 10.02
CA LYS A 198 18.58 10.09 11.44
C LYS A 198 18.34 8.65 11.91
N GLY A 199 19.34 8.02 12.51
CA GLY A 199 19.30 6.62 12.96
C GLY A 199 19.40 5.59 11.84
N ILE A 200 19.89 6.00 10.66
CA ILE A 200 20.30 5.05 9.62
C ILE A 200 21.53 4.27 10.09
N HIS A 201 21.54 2.96 9.87
CA HIS A 201 22.61 2.07 10.31
C HIS A 201 22.72 0.85 9.40
N ARG A 202 23.75 0.02 9.61
CA ARG A 202 23.82 -1.32 9.01
C ARG A 202 23.31 -2.36 10.01
N ASP A 203 22.52 -3.31 9.53
CA ASP A 203 22.14 -4.49 10.32
C ASP A 203 23.30 -5.52 10.39
N ALA A 204 23.06 -6.63 11.09
CA ALA A 204 24.04 -7.71 11.26
C ALA A 204 24.46 -8.38 9.93
N ASP A 205 23.61 -8.30 8.90
CA ASP A 205 23.87 -8.83 7.56
C ASP A 205 24.52 -7.78 6.65
N GLY A 206 24.75 -6.57 7.16
CA GLY A 206 25.37 -5.45 6.44
C GLY A 206 24.42 -4.62 5.59
N ASN A 207 23.11 -4.88 5.62
CA ASN A 207 22.11 -4.10 4.88
C ASN A 207 21.90 -2.73 5.51
N ILE A 208 21.69 -1.70 4.69
CA ILE A 208 21.38 -0.36 5.19
C ILE A 208 19.92 -0.31 5.64
N VAL A 209 19.70 -0.05 6.93
CA VAL A 209 18.37 0.07 7.53
C VAL A 209 18.05 1.54 7.75
N CYS A 210 17.03 2.03 7.04
CA CYS A 210 16.46 3.35 7.26
C CYS A 210 15.32 3.26 8.28
N SER A 211 15.61 3.62 9.52
CA SER A 211 14.62 3.62 10.62
C SER A 211 13.41 4.50 10.33
N ASN A 212 13.63 5.62 9.62
CA ASN A 212 12.60 6.59 9.27
C ASN A 212 12.26 6.49 7.78
N LYS A 213 10.97 6.37 7.48
CA LYS A 213 10.42 6.14 6.14
C LYS A 213 9.63 7.36 5.67
N ILE A 214 9.70 7.64 4.38
CA ILE A 214 9.02 8.78 3.74
C ILE A 214 8.20 8.25 2.57
N ILE A 215 6.93 8.66 2.50
CA ILE A 215 6.11 8.56 1.30
C ILE A 215 6.01 9.97 0.70
N ALA A 216 6.64 10.19 -0.45
CA ALA A 216 6.64 11.50 -1.10
C ALA A 216 5.43 11.63 -2.04
N LYS A 217 4.54 12.60 -1.78
CA LYS A 217 3.42 12.93 -2.66
C LYS A 217 3.85 13.99 -3.66
N VAL A 218 4.11 13.55 -4.88
CA VAL A 218 4.66 14.37 -5.98
C VAL A 218 3.78 14.31 -7.23
N SER A 219 3.78 15.39 -8.00
CA SER A 219 3.07 15.49 -9.29
C SER A 219 3.98 15.95 -10.44
N ARG A 220 5.27 16.15 -10.15
CA ARG A 220 6.28 16.67 -11.08
C ARG A 220 7.49 15.73 -11.10
N VAL A 221 7.94 15.33 -12.29
CA VAL A 221 9.02 14.34 -12.48
C VAL A 221 10.34 14.84 -11.88
N GLU A 222 10.62 16.12 -12.01
CA GLU A 222 11.81 16.77 -11.46
C GLU A 222 11.84 16.77 -9.92
N VAL A 223 10.68 16.77 -9.27
CA VAL A 223 10.58 16.61 -7.80
C VAL A 223 10.71 15.13 -7.44
N ALA A 224 10.03 14.24 -8.18
CA ALA A 224 10.15 12.80 -7.98
C ALA A 224 11.60 12.32 -8.08
N ARG A 225 12.36 12.81 -9.07
CA ARG A 225 13.78 12.48 -9.25
C ARG A 225 14.61 12.78 -8.01
N LYS A 226 14.32 13.88 -7.29
CA LYS A 226 15.03 14.23 -6.06
C LYS A 226 14.74 13.24 -4.95
N PHE A 227 13.49 12.84 -4.76
CA PHE A 227 13.09 11.81 -3.78
C PHE A 227 13.57 10.39 -4.14
N PHE A 228 13.88 10.11 -5.40
CA PHE A 228 14.47 8.84 -5.83
C PHE A 228 16.01 8.85 -5.86
N SER A 229 16.63 10.00 -5.61
CA SER A 229 18.08 10.15 -5.59
C SER A 229 18.57 10.27 -4.15
N PRO A 230 19.81 9.88 -3.86
CA PRO A 230 20.40 10.17 -2.57
C PRO A 230 20.37 11.67 -2.22
N PRO A 231 20.26 12.03 -0.93
CA PRO A 231 20.39 13.41 -0.49
C PRO A 231 21.74 13.98 -0.92
N SER A 232 21.75 15.25 -1.36
CA SER A 232 23.00 15.89 -1.80
C SER A 232 24.03 16.00 -0.68
N ASP A 233 25.31 15.84 -1.01
CA ASP A 233 26.44 15.99 -0.08
C ASP A 233 26.42 17.32 0.66
N LYS A 234 25.93 18.40 0.01
CA LYS A 234 25.80 19.72 0.62
C LYS A 234 24.86 19.70 1.84
N ILE A 235 23.70 19.04 1.73
CA ILE A 235 22.74 18.95 2.86
C ILE A 235 23.31 18.03 3.94
N LEU A 236 23.91 16.90 3.56
CA LEU A 236 24.52 15.97 4.50
C LEU A 236 25.66 16.62 5.30
N TYR A 237 26.53 17.39 4.64
CA TYR A 237 27.58 18.17 5.29
C TYR A 237 27.01 19.16 6.30
N GLN A 238 25.96 19.90 5.93
CA GLN A 238 25.30 20.85 6.85
C GLN A 238 24.71 20.16 8.08
N LEU A 239 24.14 18.95 7.93
CA LEU A 239 23.60 18.18 9.04
C LEU A 239 24.70 17.69 9.99
N VAL A 240 25.85 17.27 9.44
CA VAL A 240 27.03 16.85 10.23
C VAL A 240 27.64 18.04 10.96
N ASP A 241 27.84 19.16 10.28
CA ASP A 241 28.42 20.39 10.84
C ASP A 241 27.60 20.94 12.01
N ARG A 242 26.27 20.78 11.93
CA ARG A 242 25.33 21.13 13.01
C ARG A 242 25.18 20.07 14.10
N ASN A 243 25.95 18.97 14.04
CA ASN A 243 25.85 17.81 14.95
C ASN A 243 24.44 17.17 15.01
N MET A 244 23.64 17.31 13.96
CA MET A 244 22.31 16.70 13.89
C MET A 244 22.42 15.22 13.54
N ILE A 245 23.41 14.86 12.72
CA ILE A 245 23.70 13.48 12.31
C ILE A 245 25.20 13.17 12.47
N THR A 246 25.54 11.89 12.59
CA THR A 246 26.94 11.45 12.61
C THR A 246 27.52 11.40 11.20
N ARG A 247 28.85 11.33 11.10
CA ARG A 247 29.53 11.11 9.82
C ARG A 247 29.17 9.77 9.18
N GLU A 248 28.92 8.76 10.00
CA GLU A 248 28.48 7.44 9.53
C GLU A 248 27.06 7.49 8.96
N GLU A 249 26.13 8.16 9.64
CA GLU A 249 24.77 8.39 9.14
C GLU A 249 24.80 9.10 7.77
N ALA A 250 25.65 10.13 7.63
CA ALA A 250 25.85 10.84 6.37
C ALA A 250 26.45 9.94 5.27
N ALA A 251 27.45 9.11 5.59
CA ALA A 251 28.06 8.21 4.61
C ALA A 251 27.06 7.18 4.08
N LEU A 252 26.24 6.58 4.96
CA LEU A 252 25.20 5.62 4.57
C LEU A 252 24.10 6.27 3.73
N ALA A 253 23.75 7.53 4.02
CA ALA A 253 22.71 8.27 3.31
C ALA A 253 23.02 8.46 1.80
N THR A 254 24.28 8.39 1.39
CA THR A 254 24.66 8.50 -0.03
C THR A 254 24.21 7.32 -0.88
N SER A 255 23.77 6.21 -0.26
CA SER A 255 23.40 4.95 -0.92
C SER A 255 21.90 4.63 -0.86
N ILE A 256 21.08 5.57 -0.40
CA ILE A 256 19.62 5.39 -0.24
C ILE A 256 18.87 6.58 -0.82
N PRO A 257 17.65 6.39 -1.35
CA PRO A 257 16.75 7.50 -1.67
C PRO A 257 16.20 8.16 -0.40
#